data_AF-A0A256Z115-F1
#
_entry.id   AF-A0A256Z115-F1
#
_cell.length_a   1.000
_cell.length_b   1.000
_cell.length_c   1.000
_cell.angle_alpha   90.00
_cell.angle_beta   90.00
_cell.angle_gamma   90.00
#
_symmetry.space_group_name_H-M   'P 1'
#
loop_
_entity.id
_entity.type
_entity.pdbx_description
1 polymer ?
#
loop_
_entity_poly.entity_id
_entity_poly.type
_entity_poly.pdbx_seq_one_letter_code
_entity_poly.pdbx_strand_id
1 'polypeptide(L)'
;MGRKKVKPSGVQLDLSSFMEQQRGEDDHKGEKKPQKSSGGPKIIFYRAPGVVTYPDPGRKCPFRNCKCHFITNMDLEAHIETHWRKGEYGDWIFSDEYPELKRELMERGTFSRGGYTYMLSGGGKYITRRREGRTFPSRV
;
A
#
# COMPACT_ATOMS: atom_id res chain seq x y z
N MET A 1 7.74 -51.97 -15.49
CA MET A 1 7.38 -50.55 -15.67
C MET A 1 8.50 -49.73 -15.05
N GLY A 2 9.47 -49.12 -15.75
CA GLY A 2 9.42 -48.47 -17.05
C GLY A 2 9.46 -46.95 -16.86
N ARG A 3 10.53 -46.39 -16.27
CA ARG A 3 10.82 -44.94 -16.33
C ARG A 3 12.30 -44.70 -16.58
N LYS A 4 12.53 -43.81 -17.55
CA LYS A 4 13.69 -43.68 -18.41
C LYS A 4 14.79 -42.83 -17.77
N LYS A 5 16.02 -43.09 -18.27
CA LYS A 5 17.29 -42.39 -18.05
C LYS A 5 17.16 -40.87 -17.98
N VAL A 6 17.85 -40.26 -17.01
CA VAL A 6 18.17 -38.83 -16.95
C VAL A 6 19.65 -38.65 -17.31
N LYS A 7 19.93 -37.86 -18.34
CA LYS A 7 21.18 -37.13 -18.56
C LYS A 7 20.81 -35.74 -19.07
N PRO A 8 21.54 -34.70 -18.64
CA PRO A 8 22.36 -34.04 -19.65
C PRO A 8 23.76 -33.70 -19.12
N SER A 9 24.75 -34.37 -19.70
CA SER A 9 26.07 -33.80 -20.01
C SER A 9 25.82 -32.65 -21.00
N GLY A 10 26.33 -31.45 -20.80
CA GLY A 10 27.76 -31.16 -20.94
C GLY A 10 27.97 -30.41 -22.24
N VAL A 11 28.15 -29.10 -22.10
CA VAL A 11 28.89 -28.15 -22.95
C VAL A 11 29.00 -28.46 -24.45
N GLN A 12 28.41 -27.59 -25.27
CA GLN A 12 28.79 -27.46 -26.67
C GLN A 12 28.69 -25.98 -27.08
N LEU A 13 29.85 -25.31 -27.15
CA LEU A 13 30.07 -24.16 -28.02
C LEU A 13 31.48 -24.31 -28.57
N ASP A 14 31.55 -24.87 -29.78
CA ASP A 14 32.70 -24.81 -30.65
C ASP A 14 32.58 -23.51 -31.45
N LEU A 15 33.52 -22.59 -31.27
CA LEU A 15 33.63 -21.41 -32.12
C LEU A 15 35.11 -21.00 -32.23
N SER A 16 35.90 -21.88 -32.84
CA SER A 16 37.25 -21.55 -33.29
C SER A 16 37.46 -22.04 -34.71
N SER A 17 36.89 -21.32 -35.67
CA SER A 17 37.45 -21.19 -37.03
C SER A 17 36.56 -20.29 -37.86
N PHE A 18 36.75 -18.97 -37.76
CA PHE A 18 36.81 -18.19 -38.99
C PHE A 18 37.46 -16.82 -38.76
N MET A 19 38.66 -16.70 -39.34
CA MET A 19 39.32 -15.46 -39.76
C MET A 19 40.21 -14.73 -38.77
N GLU A 20 41.45 -15.24 -38.77
CA GLU A 20 42.70 -14.53 -38.55
C GLU A 20 42.88 -13.35 -39.54
N GLN A 21 43.58 -12.31 -39.05
CA GLN A 21 44.40 -11.31 -39.75
C GLN A 21 43.72 -10.20 -40.58
N GLN A 22 43.90 -8.93 -40.17
CA GLN A 22 45.03 -8.09 -40.60
C GLN A 22 45.07 -6.70 -39.90
N ARG A 23 46.29 -6.32 -39.48
CA ARG A 23 46.98 -5.01 -39.42
C ARG A 23 46.17 -3.70 -39.37
N GLY A 24 46.64 -2.79 -38.51
CA GLY A 24 46.52 -1.34 -38.70
C GLY A 24 46.51 -0.55 -37.38
N GLU A 25 47.70 -0.13 -36.91
CA GLU A 25 47.84 1.13 -36.16
C GLU A 25 47.49 2.27 -37.11
N ASP A 26 46.62 3.20 -36.71
CA ASP A 26 46.70 4.61 -37.13
C ASP A 26 45.73 5.48 -36.28
N ASP A 27 46.32 6.52 -35.70
CA ASP A 27 45.72 7.62 -34.95
C ASP A 27 44.63 8.39 -35.72
N HIS A 28 43.43 8.57 -35.13
CA HIS A 28 42.78 9.89 -34.95
C HIS A 28 41.33 9.79 -34.42
N LYS A 29 41.09 10.48 -33.30
CA LYS A 29 39.99 11.45 -33.05
C LYS A 29 38.54 11.01 -33.39
N GLY A 30 37.76 10.58 -32.38
CA GLY A 30 36.30 10.58 -32.49
C GLY A 30 35.55 9.79 -31.42
N GLU A 31 34.66 10.49 -30.70
CA GLU A 31 33.50 9.99 -29.94
C GLU A 31 33.71 9.02 -28.76
N LYS A 32 33.55 9.56 -27.55
CA LYS A 32 33.22 8.80 -26.34
C LYS A 32 31.90 8.05 -26.55
N LYS A 33 31.96 6.74 -26.81
CA LYS A 33 30.80 5.84 -26.72
C LYS A 33 30.16 5.97 -25.31
N PRO A 34 28.84 6.18 -25.18
CA PRO A 34 28.21 6.15 -23.88
C PRO A 34 28.33 4.74 -23.30
N GLN A 35 29.01 4.64 -22.16
CA GLN A 35 28.99 3.44 -21.33
C GLN A 35 27.51 3.11 -21.06
N LYS A 36 27.04 1.96 -21.54
CA LYS A 36 25.72 1.43 -21.17
C LYS A 36 25.74 1.14 -19.68
N SER A 37 25.34 2.11 -18.88
CA SER A 37 25.06 1.92 -17.47
C SER A 37 23.95 0.87 -17.35
N SER A 38 24.25 -0.24 -16.69
CA SER A 38 23.28 -1.24 -16.23
C SER A 38 22.40 -0.64 -15.14
N GLY A 39 21.61 0.37 -15.50
CA GLY A 39 20.65 1.02 -14.63
C GLY A 39 19.31 0.33 -14.76
N GLY A 40 19.14 -0.81 -14.09
CA GLY A 40 17.78 -1.30 -13.80
C GLY A 40 17.01 -0.21 -13.05
N PRO A 41 15.67 -0.15 -13.15
CA PRO A 41 14.89 0.84 -12.42
C PRO A 41 15.21 0.75 -10.93
N LYS A 42 15.85 1.78 -10.39
CA LYS A 42 16.15 1.88 -8.97
C LYS A 42 14.86 2.27 -8.27
N ILE A 43 14.17 1.28 -7.71
CA ILE A 43 13.00 1.53 -6.87
C ILE A 43 13.51 2.19 -5.59
N ILE A 44 13.29 3.50 -5.46
CA ILE A 44 13.61 4.25 -4.26
C ILE A 44 12.36 4.24 -3.37
N PHE A 45 12.43 3.52 -2.26
CA PHE A 45 11.38 3.55 -1.24
C PHE A 45 11.56 4.82 -0.40
N TYR A 46 10.79 5.86 -0.72
CA TYR A 46 10.71 7.04 0.13
C TYR A 46 9.84 6.68 1.34
N ARG A 47 10.42 6.66 2.55
CA ARG A 47 9.62 6.65 3.77
C ARG A 47 9.01 8.03 3.95
N ALA A 48 7.70 8.15 3.86
CA ALA A 48 7.02 9.41 4.12
C ALA A 48 7.30 9.85 5.58
N PRO A 49 7.63 11.13 5.81
CA PRO A 49 7.87 11.64 7.16
C PRO A 49 6.61 11.47 8.02
N GLY A 50 6.77 10.94 9.23
CA GLY A 50 5.66 10.70 10.18
C GLY A 50 5.00 9.31 10.08
N VAL A 51 5.45 8.44 9.17
CA VAL A 51 4.99 7.05 9.13
C VAL A 51 5.64 6.25 10.27
N VAL A 52 4.82 5.79 11.20
CA VAL A 52 5.22 4.89 12.28
C VAL A 52 5.15 3.46 11.76
N THR A 53 6.28 2.76 11.81
CA THR A 53 6.36 1.33 11.51
C THR A 53 6.20 0.52 12.80
N TYR A 54 5.30 -0.45 12.80
CA TYR A 54 5.10 -1.39 13.88
C TYR A 54 6.07 -2.59 13.74
N PRO A 55 6.64 -3.10 14.85
CA PRO A 55 7.45 -4.31 14.81
C PRO A 55 6.60 -5.54 14.45
N ASP A 56 7.23 -6.58 13.92
CA ASP A 56 6.58 -7.86 13.57
C ASP A 56 5.83 -8.46 14.78
N PRO A 57 4.59 -8.99 14.62
CA PRO A 57 3.82 -9.24 13.38
C PRO A 57 3.02 -8.02 12.85
N GLY A 58 3.32 -6.81 13.31
CA GLY A 58 2.60 -5.58 12.99
C GLY A 58 1.43 -5.31 13.96
N ARG A 59 0.66 -4.26 13.67
CA ARG A 59 -0.51 -3.89 14.47
C ARG A 59 -1.79 -4.43 13.85
N LYS A 60 -2.58 -5.15 14.64
CA LYS A 60 -3.89 -5.66 14.23
C LYS A 60 -4.91 -4.52 14.10
N CYS A 61 -5.81 -4.64 13.12
CA CYS A 61 -7.00 -3.81 13.04
C CYS A 61 -7.83 -3.87 14.36
N PRO A 62 -8.31 -2.74 14.90
CA PRO A 62 -9.07 -2.74 16.16
C PRO A 62 -10.46 -3.39 16.05
N PHE A 63 -11.00 -3.49 14.83
CA PHE A 63 -12.32 -4.08 14.57
C PHE A 63 -12.32 -5.60 14.77
N ARG A 64 -13.27 -6.09 15.58
CA ARG A 64 -13.38 -7.49 16.01
C ARG A 64 -13.43 -8.49 14.85
N ASN A 65 -14.11 -8.13 13.76
CA ASN A 65 -14.30 -8.99 12.59
C ASN A 65 -13.17 -8.85 11.56
N CYS A 66 -12.16 -8.02 11.82
CA CYS A 66 -11.01 -7.84 10.96
C CYS A 66 -9.78 -8.61 11.48
N LYS A 67 -9.18 -9.42 10.61
CA LYS A 67 -7.95 -10.20 10.92
C LYS A 67 -6.69 -9.59 10.33
N CYS A 68 -6.79 -8.44 9.65
CA CYS A 68 -5.66 -7.79 8.99
C CYS A 68 -4.66 -7.24 10.01
N HIS A 69 -3.38 -7.36 9.67
CA HIS A 69 -2.25 -6.79 10.39
C HIS A 69 -1.55 -5.81 9.47
N PHE A 70 -1.08 -4.70 10.03
CA PHE A 70 -0.48 -3.60 9.28
C PHE A 70 0.91 -3.31 9.83
N ILE A 71 1.85 -3.11 8.92
CA ILE A 71 3.24 -2.78 9.25
C ILE A 71 3.37 -1.27 9.50
N THR A 72 2.51 -0.44 8.92
CA THR A 72 2.56 1.02 9.10
C THR A 72 1.26 1.58 9.67
N ASN A 73 1.36 2.69 10.39
CA ASN A 73 0.18 3.44 10.85
C ASN A 73 -0.66 3.96 9.68
N MET A 74 -0.01 4.40 8.59
CA MET A 74 -0.69 4.90 7.40
C MET A 74 -1.58 3.82 6.77
N ASP A 75 -1.09 2.60 6.61
CA ASP A 75 -1.88 1.48 6.07
C ASP A 75 -3.04 1.12 7.01
N LEU A 76 -2.80 1.12 8.32
CA LEU A 76 -3.82 0.86 9.32
C LEU A 76 -4.94 1.91 9.27
N GLU A 77 -4.59 3.19 9.24
CA GLU A 77 -5.55 4.31 9.18
C GLU A 77 -6.37 4.26 7.88
N ALA A 78 -5.71 4.05 6.74
CA ALA A 78 -6.39 3.89 5.46
C ALA A 78 -7.34 2.68 5.46
N HIS A 79 -6.94 1.58 6.10
CA HIS A 79 -7.79 0.41 6.23
C HIS A 79 -8.99 0.65 7.17
N ILE A 80 -8.81 1.35 8.29
CA ILE A 80 -9.90 1.70 9.21
C ILE A 80 -11.01 2.46 8.48
N GLU A 81 -10.65 3.34 7.54
CA GLU A 81 -11.62 4.06 6.70
C GLU A 81 -12.52 3.13 5.87
N THR A 82 -12.05 1.92 5.51
CA THR A 82 -12.83 0.95 4.72
C THR A 82 -13.95 0.26 5.50
N HIS A 83 -13.94 0.33 6.83
CA HIS A 83 -15.02 -0.24 7.66
C HIS A 83 -16.26 0.64 7.71
N TRP A 84 -16.11 1.92 7.35
CA TRP A 84 -17.22 2.85 7.29
C TRP A 84 -18.05 2.61 6.03
N ARG A 85 -19.34 2.38 6.23
CA ARG A 85 -20.31 2.21 5.14
C ARG A 85 -20.86 3.56 4.75
N LYS A 86 -20.89 3.85 3.45
CA LYS A 86 -21.50 5.09 2.94
C LYS A 86 -23.02 5.06 3.15
N GLY A 87 -23.58 6.15 3.64
CA GLY A 87 -25.01 6.38 3.76
C GLY A 87 -25.40 7.75 3.21
N GLU A 88 -26.70 7.97 3.04
CA GLU A 88 -27.27 9.21 2.48
C GLU A 88 -26.92 10.45 3.34
N TYR A 89 -26.92 10.29 4.66
CA TYR A 89 -26.74 11.39 5.62
C TYR A 89 -25.32 11.47 6.21
N GLY A 90 -24.42 10.57 5.80
CA GLY A 90 -23.08 10.38 6.33
C GLY A 90 -22.63 8.93 6.24
N ASP A 91 -21.36 8.69 6.54
CA ASP A 91 -20.85 7.33 6.67
C ASP A 91 -21.27 6.75 8.03
N TRP A 92 -21.46 5.45 8.12
CA TRP A 92 -21.90 4.78 9.34
C TRP A 92 -21.16 3.48 9.60
N ILE A 93 -21.11 3.10 10.87
CA ILE A 93 -20.55 1.84 11.35
C ILE A 93 -21.39 1.31 12.52
N PHE A 94 -21.33 0.01 12.80
CA PHE A 94 -21.98 -0.53 13.99
C PHE A 94 -21.27 -0.05 15.25
N SER A 95 -22.05 0.40 16.23
CA SER A 95 -21.50 0.94 17.48
C SER A 95 -20.65 -0.08 18.26
N ASP A 96 -20.98 -1.37 18.14
CA ASP A 96 -20.26 -2.46 18.81
C ASP A 96 -18.88 -2.74 18.19
N GLU A 97 -18.64 -2.27 16.96
CA GLU A 97 -17.33 -2.35 16.32
C GLU A 97 -16.39 -1.26 16.86
N TYR A 98 -16.92 -0.20 17.49
CA TYR A 98 -16.14 0.94 17.99
C TYR A 98 -16.57 1.34 19.42
N PRO A 99 -16.30 0.48 20.44
CA PRO A 99 -16.84 0.66 21.79
C PRO A 99 -16.34 1.93 22.48
N GLU A 100 -15.09 2.34 22.24
CA GLU A 100 -14.53 3.56 22.83
C GLU A 100 -15.25 4.81 22.31
N LEU A 101 -15.48 4.87 20.99
CA LEU A 101 -16.20 5.96 20.34
C LEU A 101 -17.68 5.97 20.76
N LYS A 102 -18.29 4.78 20.90
CA LYS A 102 -19.65 4.63 21.45
C LYS A 102 -19.76 5.21 22.86
N ARG A 103 -18.82 4.87 23.75
CA ARG A 103 -18.79 5.39 25.13
C ARG A 103 -18.67 6.91 25.14
N GLU A 104 -17.74 7.45 24.36
CA GLU A 104 -17.55 8.91 24.27
C GLU A 104 -18.80 9.61 23.73
N LEU A 105 -19.48 9.02 22.73
CA LEU A 105 -20.74 9.54 22.21
C LEU A 105 -21.91 9.39 23.19
N MET A 106 -21.93 8.37 24.03
CA MET A 106 -22.95 8.25 25.09
C MET A 106 -22.76 9.33 26.16
N GLU A 107 -21.52 9.70 26.47
CA GLU A 107 -21.20 10.73 27.47
C GLU A 107 -21.44 12.15 26.93
N ARG A 108 -21.02 12.41 25.68
CA ARG A 108 -21.01 13.77 25.09
C ARG A 108 -22.16 14.02 24.12
N GLY A 109 -22.87 12.99 23.70
CA GLY A 109 -23.92 13.03 22.67
C GLY A 109 -23.36 13.14 21.26
N THR A 110 -22.75 14.27 20.93
CA THR A 110 -22.22 14.59 19.60
C THR A 110 -20.93 15.39 19.75
N PHE A 111 -19.92 15.06 18.96
CA PHE A 111 -18.66 15.82 18.98
C PHE A 111 -17.93 15.75 17.64
N SER A 112 -17.01 16.68 17.43
CA SER A 112 -16.17 16.74 16.25
C SER A 112 -14.73 16.36 16.55
N ARG A 113 -14.13 15.51 15.70
CA ARG A 113 -12.74 15.08 15.79
C ARG A 113 -12.21 14.74 14.40
N GLY A 114 -10.99 15.18 14.08
CA GLY A 114 -10.34 14.82 12.81
C GLY A 114 -11.12 15.28 11.56
N GLY A 115 -11.84 16.40 11.65
CA GLY A 115 -12.66 16.93 10.54
C GLY A 115 -13.94 16.14 10.29
N TYR A 116 -14.39 15.33 11.24
CA TYR A 116 -15.68 14.66 11.21
C TYR A 116 -16.48 14.98 12.47
N THR A 117 -17.79 15.18 12.31
CA THR A 117 -18.76 15.20 13.40
C THR A 117 -19.35 13.80 13.56
N TYR A 118 -19.34 13.28 14.78
CA TYR A 118 -19.81 11.94 15.12
C TYR A 118 -21.10 12.01 15.94
N MET A 119 -22.03 11.10 15.66
CA MET A 119 -23.33 11.03 16.34
C MET A 119 -23.76 9.57 16.51
N LEU A 120 -24.56 9.28 17.55
CA LEU A 120 -25.27 8.01 17.67
C LEU A 120 -26.59 8.07 16.90
N SER A 121 -26.94 6.98 16.22
CA SER A 121 -28.18 6.87 15.44
C SER A 121 -28.83 5.50 15.63
N GLY A 122 -30.11 5.38 15.27
CA GLY A 122 -30.88 4.14 15.40
C GLY A 122 -30.98 3.62 16.84
N GLY A 123 -31.17 4.54 17.80
CA GLY A 123 -31.25 4.18 19.23
C GLY A 123 -29.91 3.76 19.84
N GLY A 124 -28.78 4.24 19.30
CA GLY A 124 -27.44 3.91 19.79
C GLY A 124 -26.82 2.66 19.18
N LYS A 125 -27.46 2.07 18.16
CA LYS A 125 -26.94 0.90 17.44
C LYS A 125 -25.84 1.25 16.44
N TYR A 126 -25.92 2.44 15.85
CA TYR A 126 -24.99 2.89 14.81
C TYR A 126 -24.27 4.16 15.24
N ILE A 127 -23.01 4.27 14.85
CA ILE A 127 -22.26 5.53 14.90
C ILE A 127 -22.27 6.07 13.47
N THR A 128 -22.72 7.32 13.32
CA THR A 128 -22.66 8.04 12.06
C THR A 128 -21.57 9.10 12.15
N ARG A 129 -20.87 9.34 11.03
CA ARG A 129 -19.90 10.42 10.90
C ARG A 129 -20.19 11.25 9.66
N ARG A 130 -20.00 12.56 9.77
CA ARG A 130 -20.12 13.50 8.66
C ARG A 130 -18.87 14.36 8.59
N ARG A 131 -18.29 14.50 7.40
CA ARG A 131 -17.12 15.37 7.22
C ARG A 131 -17.53 16.84 7.39
N GLU A 132 -16.84 17.56 8.26
CA GLU A 132 -17.00 19.00 8.43
C GLU A 132 -16.59 19.70 7.12
N GLY A 133 -17.45 20.57 6.59
CA GLY A 133 -17.20 21.30 5.34
C GLY A 133 -17.88 20.74 4.08
N ARG A 134 -18.62 19.62 4.15
CA ARG A 134 -19.62 19.29 3.10
C ARG A 134 -20.95 19.95 3.42
N THR A 135 -21.04 21.25 3.18
CA THR A 135 -22.34 21.92 3.01
C THR A 135 -22.98 21.37 1.74
N PHE A 136 -24.10 20.66 1.87
CA PHE A 136 -25.00 20.49 0.73
C PHE A 136 -25.51 21.88 0.34
N PRO A 137 -25.55 22.25 -0.96
CA PRO A 137 -26.31 23.43 -1.34
C PRO A 137 -27.74 23.19 -0.90
N SER A 138 -28.24 24.04 0.01
CA SER A 138 -29.66 24.11 0.32
C SER A 138 -30.39 24.32 -0.99
N ARG A 139 -31.17 23.32 -1.44
CA ARG A 139 -32.18 23.56 -2.48
C ARG A 139 -33.21 24.50 -1.85
N VAL A 140 -33.12 25.78 -2.21
CA VAL A 140 -34.19 26.76 -2.09
C VAL A 140 -35.12 26.57 -3.28
#